data_AF-A0A537GEM6-F1
#
_entry.id   AF-A0A537GEM6-F1
#
_cell.length_a   1.000
_cell.length_b   1.000
_cell.length_c   1.000
_cell.angle_alpha   90.00
_cell.angle_beta   90.00
_cell.angle_gamma   90.00
#
_symmetry.space_group_name_H-M   'P 1'
#
loop_
_entity.id
_entity.type
_entity.pdbx_description
1 polymer ?
#
loop_
_entity_poly.entity_id
_entity_poly.type
_entity_poly.pdbx_seq_one_letter_code
_entity_poly.pdbx_strand_id
1 'polypeptide(L)'
;ETNRRFKYLISHGETGLSTAFDLPTQLGLDSDHPRSQGEVGRVGVAISSVDDMRRLFDGIDLGRVSTSMTINSTAPILLSLYVAAGLEQGVQQKALRGTTQNDILKEYIARNTYIYPPEASLRLAVDLIEYCALKMPHWHPISISGYHIRESGANAVQELAFCFSNAIEYVETAIARGLRVDDFAPQLSFFFACRNDFLEEIAKFRAARRIWARLMRRRFRARNPESAKLRFHTQTSGETLTAQQPDNNVARVAIQALAAVLGGTQSLHTNSRDEALGLPTEESVRIALRTQQIIAYESGVRRTADPLGGSFYLEQ
;
A
#
# COMPACT_ATOMS: atom_id res chain seq x y z
N GLU A 1 20.62 -7.10 2.27
CA GLU A 1 19.90 -8.22 1.60
C GLU A 1 18.76 -7.73 0.72
N THR A 2 17.93 -6.81 1.19
CA THR A 2 16.78 -6.24 0.45
C THR A 2 17.13 -5.68 -0.93
N ASN A 3 18.24 -4.95 -1.08
CA ASN A 3 18.69 -4.46 -2.41
C ASN A 3 18.88 -5.61 -3.43
N ARG A 4 19.50 -6.72 -3.00
CA ARG A 4 19.68 -7.91 -3.85
C ARG A 4 18.33 -8.49 -4.26
N ARG A 5 17.37 -8.55 -3.31
CA ARG A 5 16.01 -8.99 -3.59
C ARG A 5 15.30 -8.06 -4.58
N PHE A 6 15.43 -6.74 -4.45
CA PHE A 6 14.87 -5.79 -5.41
C PHE A 6 15.43 -5.99 -6.82
N LYS A 7 16.76 -6.11 -6.96
CA LYS A 7 17.40 -6.39 -8.26
C LYS A 7 16.91 -7.72 -8.85
N TYR A 8 16.73 -8.76 -8.03
CA TYR A 8 16.15 -10.03 -8.46
C TYR A 8 14.69 -9.88 -8.93
N LEU A 9 13.85 -9.16 -8.19
CA LEU A 9 12.45 -8.94 -8.58
C LEU A 9 12.35 -8.17 -9.90
N ILE A 10 13.12 -7.09 -10.04
CA ILE A 10 13.19 -6.30 -11.28
C ILE A 10 13.62 -7.18 -12.45
N SER A 11 14.64 -8.03 -12.28
CA SER A 11 15.11 -8.91 -13.35
C SER A 11 14.09 -9.98 -13.76
N HIS A 12 13.05 -10.21 -12.94
CA HIS A 12 11.95 -11.14 -13.21
C HIS A 12 10.65 -10.46 -13.66
N GLY A 13 10.70 -9.15 -13.93
CA GLY A 13 9.60 -8.38 -14.51
C GLY A 13 8.75 -7.61 -13.49
N GLU A 14 9.19 -7.50 -12.24
CA GLU A 14 8.55 -6.60 -11.26
C GLU A 14 8.70 -5.15 -11.71
N THR A 15 7.61 -4.38 -11.66
CA THR A 15 7.56 -3.00 -12.18
C THR A 15 7.47 -1.94 -11.08
N GLY A 16 7.18 -2.35 -9.84
CA GLY A 16 7.16 -1.48 -8.66
C GLY A 16 7.83 -2.18 -7.47
N LEU A 17 8.63 -1.44 -6.71
CA LEU A 17 9.29 -1.98 -5.52
C LEU A 17 8.42 -1.74 -4.29
N SER A 18 8.15 -2.78 -3.51
CA SER A 18 7.51 -2.64 -2.20
C SER A 18 8.53 -2.87 -1.10
N THR A 19 8.65 -1.91 -0.18
CA THR A 19 9.61 -1.93 0.92
C THR A 19 8.89 -2.14 2.24
N ALA A 20 9.20 -3.26 2.90
CA ALA A 20 8.85 -3.52 4.30
C ALA A 20 10.04 -3.17 5.19
N PHE A 21 9.76 -2.52 6.32
CA PHE A 21 10.77 -2.09 7.29
C PHE A 21 10.69 -2.96 8.55
N ASP A 22 11.79 -3.07 9.28
CA ASP A 22 11.78 -3.77 10.57
C ASP A 22 10.97 -3.01 11.63
N LEU A 23 10.73 -3.66 12.77
CA LEU A 23 9.93 -3.07 13.85
C LEU A 23 10.62 -1.84 14.48
N PRO A 24 11.95 -1.82 14.73
CA PRO A 24 12.65 -0.62 15.19
C PRO A 24 12.43 0.60 14.29
N THR A 25 12.61 0.46 12.97
CA THR A 25 12.41 1.55 12.00
C THR A 25 10.96 2.04 12.01
N GLN A 26 9.99 1.14 12.12
CA GLN A 26 8.56 1.49 12.21
C GLN A 26 8.23 2.28 13.50
N LEU A 27 8.92 1.97 14.60
CA LEU A 27 8.75 2.60 15.91
C LEU A 27 9.68 3.81 16.15
N GLY A 28 10.46 4.22 15.15
CA GLY A 28 11.38 5.36 15.26
C GLY A 28 12.54 5.13 16.21
N LEU A 29 12.99 3.88 16.32
CA LEU A 29 14.13 3.48 17.13
C LEU A 29 15.32 3.14 16.22
N ASP A 30 16.50 3.61 16.61
CA ASP A 30 17.75 3.18 15.97
C ASP A 30 18.04 1.70 16.28
N SER A 31 18.89 1.10 15.45
CA SER A 31 19.24 -0.32 15.56
C SER A 31 19.94 -0.67 16.87
N ASP A 32 20.64 0.28 17.50
CA ASP A 32 21.36 0.11 18.77
C ASP A 32 20.53 0.49 20.00
N HIS A 33 19.30 0.99 19.81
CA HIS A 33 18.41 1.30 20.92
C HIS A 33 18.09 0.02 21.72
N PRO A 34 18.10 0.02 23.07
CA PRO A 34 17.90 -1.20 23.87
C PRO A 34 16.62 -1.98 23.55
N ARG A 35 15.54 -1.28 23.17
CA ARG A 35 14.26 -1.91 22.76
C ARG A 35 14.26 -2.53 21.36
N SER A 36 15.32 -2.33 20.58
CA SER A 36 15.48 -2.88 19.23
C SER A 36 16.09 -4.28 19.24
N GLN A 37 16.66 -4.71 20.38
CA GLN A 37 17.32 -6.01 20.51
C GLN A 37 16.39 -7.16 20.11
N GLY A 38 16.83 -7.98 19.15
CA GLY A 38 16.07 -9.13 18.63
C GLY A 38 15.10 -8.82 17.49
N GLU A 39 14.88 -7.54 17.17
CA GLU A 39 13.91 -7.13 16.14
C GLU A 39 14.56 -6.44 14.92
N VAL A 40 15.83 -6.03 15.02
CA VAL A 40 16.59 -5.43 13.91
C VAL A 40 16.65 -6.38 12.72
N GLY A 41 16.16 -5.93 11.56
CA GLY A 41 16.18 -6.69 10.30
C GLY A 41 15.26 -7.93 10.26
N ARG A 42 14.45 -8.19 11.30
CA ARG A 42 13.71 -9.46 11.43
C ARG A 42 12.50 -9.57 10.50
N VAL A 43 11.74 -8.48 10.36
CA VAL A 43 10.47 -8.44 9.61
C VAL A 43 10.52 -7.49 8.41
N GLY A 44 11.70 -6.96 8.10
CA GLY A 44 11.92 -5.99 7.04
C GLY A 44 13.32 -5.40 7.10
N VAL A 45 13.61 -4.42 6.25
CA VAL A 45 14.91 -3.76 6.23
C VAL A 45 15.05 -2.78 7.40
N ALA A 46 16.21 -2.79 8.05
CA ALA A 46 16.59 -1.80 9.06
C ALA A 46 17.08 -0.52 8.38
N ILE A 47 16.54 0.64 8.76
CA ILE A 47 16.99 1.96 8.28
C ILE A 47 17.17 2.86 9.49
N SER A 48 18.41 3.22 9.81
CA SER A 48 18.74 4.16 10.89
C SER A 48 19.32 5.47 10.33
N SER A 49 19.70 5.50 9.06
CA SER A 49 20.34 6.67 8.44
C SER A 49 20.09 6.77 6.93
N VAL A 50 20.52 7.88 6.34
CA VAL A 50 20.56 8.03 4.87
C VAL A 50 21.51 7.02 4.21
N ASP A 51 22.57 6.58 4.90
CA ASP A 51 23.49 5.56 4.37
C ASP A 51 22.80 4.22 4.14
N ASP A 52 21.84 3.86 4.99
CA ASP A 52 21.07 2.63 4.81
C ASP A 52 20.12 2.76 3.62
N MET A 53 19.53 3.94 3.43
CA MET A 53 18.69 4.24 2.27
C MET A 53 19.51 4.21 0.96
N ARG A 54 20.74 4.74 0.96
CA ARG A 54 21.69 4.65 -0.16
C ARG A 54 21.97 3.19 -0.52
N ARG A 55 22.33 2.37 0.48
CA ARG A 55 22.60 0.93 0.28
C ARG A 55 21.37 0.17 -0.20
N LEU A 56 20.17 0.53 0.29
CA LEU A 56 18.92 -0.09 -0.12
C LEU A 56 18.66 0.07 -1.62
N PHE A 57 18.96 1.25 -2.17
CA PHE A 57 18.70 1.58 -3.59
C PHE A 57 19.96 1.67 -4.45
N ASP A 58 21.10 1.18 -3.97
CA ASP A 58 22.34 1.13 -4.74
C ASP A 58 22.15 0.36 -6.06
N GLY A 59 22.54 0.97 -7.18
CA GLY A 59 22.35 0.43 -8.53
C GLY A 59 20.90 0.33 -9.00
N ILE A 60 19.95 1.03 -8.36
CA ILE A 60 18.55 1.13 -8.79
C ILE A 60 18.24 2.60 -9.09
N ASP A 61 17.85 2.90 -10.33
CA ASP A 61 17.52 4.26 -10.80
C ASP A 61 16.17 4.72 -10.23
N LEU A 62 16.21 5.56 -9.19
CA LEU A 62 15.03 6.11 -8.52
C LEU A 62 14.20 7.06 -9.41
N GLY A 63 14.72 7.52 -10.55
CA GLY A 63 13.99 8.29 -11.53
C GLY A 63 13.11 7.43 -12.45
N ARG A 64 13.32 6.10 -12.46
CA ARG A 64 12.59 5.16 -13.33
C ARG A 64 11.66 4.22 -12.57
N VAL A 65 12.04 3.81 -11.36
CA VAL A 65 11.22 2.91 -10.55
C VAL A 65 10.18 3.67 -9.74
N SER A 66 9.06 3.00 -9.45
CA SER A 66 8.12 3.46 -8.43
C SER A 66 8.32 2.63 -7.16
N THR A 67 8.46 3.30 -6.01
CA THR A 67 8.70 2.64 -4.72
C THR A 67 7.53 2.86 -3.76
N SER A 68 6.93 1.80 -3.27
CA SER A 68 5.99 1.82 -2.14
C SER A 68 6.75 1.55 -0.84
N MET A 69 6.53 2.39 0.17
CA MET A 69 7.09 2.26 1.51
C MET A 69 5.96 1.98 2.51
N THR A 70 5.93 0.76 3.04
CA THR A 70 4.99 0.32 4.08
C THR A 70 5.45 0.86 5.43
N ILE A 71 5.31 2.17 5.61
CA ILE A 71 5.76 2.91 6.79
C ILE A 71 4.71 3.93 7.21
N ASN A 72 4.53 4.13 8.52
CA ASN A 72 3.43 4.93 9.08
C ASN A 72 3.95 6.05 9.99
N SER A 73 4.15 5.79 11.28
CA SER A 73 4.56 6.82 12.26
C SER A 73 5.82 7.58 11.87
N THR A 74 6.77 6.90 11.22
CA THR A 74 8.03 7.47 10.74
C THR A 74 8.01 7.81 9.25
N ALA A 75 6.85 7.77 8.58
CA ALA A 75 6.74 8.01 7.14
C ALA A 75 7.36 9.34 6.67
N PRO A 76 7.20 10.48 7.39
CA PRO A 76 7.89 11.72 7.00
C PRO A 76 9.41 11.59 7.01
N ILE A 77 9.97 10.87 8.00
CA ILE A 77 11.42 10.64 8.13
C ILE A 77 11.89 9.78 6.96
N LEU A 78 11.25 8.62 6.72
CA LEU A 78 11.67 7.71 5.66
C LEU A 78 11.53 8.34 4.26
N LEU A 79 10.49 9.14 4.03
CA LEU A 79 10.38 9.90 2.78
C LEU A 79 11.51 10.93 2.64
N SER A 80 11.91 11.60 3.72
CA SER A 80 13.03 12.54 3.67
C SER A 80 14.35 11.85 3.29
N LEU A 81 14.62 10.67 3.85
CA LEU A 81 15.80 9.87 3.51
C LEU A 81 15.74 9.36 2.06
N TYR A 82 14.57 8.93 1.60
CA TYR A 82 14.35 8.51 0.21
C TYR A 82 14.59 9.66 -0.78
N VAL A 83 14.08 10.85 -0.48
CA VAL A 83 14.31 12.06 -1.30
C VAL A 83 15.79 12.42 -1.32
N ALA A 84 16.49 12.37 -0.19
CA ALA A 84 17.93 12.63 -0.13
C ALA A 84 18.72 11.66 -1.01
N ALA A 85 18.44 10.35 -0.92
CA ALA A 85 19.05 9.34 -1.78
C ALA A 85 18.77 9.59 -3.27
N GLY A 86 17.55 9.99 -3.63
CA GLY A 86 17.19 10.34 -5.01
C GLY A 86 17.92 11.59 -5.53
N LEU A 87 18.04 12.63 -4.72
CA LEU A 87 18.76 13.85 -5.08
C LEU A 87 20.25 13.58 -5.32
N GLU A 88 20.86 12.71 -4.52
CA GLU A 88 22.26 12.28 -4.70
C GLU A 88 22.49 11.46 -5.97
N GLN A 89 21.47 10.74 -6.44
CA GLN A 89 21.48 10.10 -7.77
C GLN A 89 21.24 11.10 -8.92
N GLY A 90 21.04 12.40 -8.63
CA GLY A 90 20.73 13.43 -9.62
C GLY A 90 19.26 13.46 -10.05
N VAL A 91 18.37 12.74 -9.36
CA VAL A 91 16.94 12.73 -9.66
C VAL A 91 16.26 13.95 -9.04
N GLN A 92 15.56 14.73 -9.85
CA GLN A 92 14.78 15.86 -9.32
C GLN A 92 13.68 15.35 -8.39
N GLN A 93 13.52 15.99 -7.23
CA GLN A 93 12.50 15.61 -6.24
C GLN A 93 11.09 15.44 -6.84
N LYS A 94 10.68 16.34 -7.74
CA LYS A 94 9.37 16.28 -8.41
C LYS A 94 9.19 15.06 -9.34
N ALA A 95 10.28 14.43 -9.77
CA ALA A 95 10.27 13.28 -10.67
C ALA A 95 10.19 11.94 -9.93
N LEU A 96 10.44 11.93 -8.61
CA LEU A 96 10.33 10.73 -7.79
C LEU A 96 8.89 10.22 -7.77
N ARG A 97 8.73 8.91 -7.92
CA ARG A 97 7.45 8.21 -7.96
C ARG A 97 7.39 7.17 -6.86
N GLY A 98 6.24 7.06 -6.22
CA GLY A 98 6.07 6.10 -5.15
C GLY A 98 4.91 6.43 -4.23
N THR A 99 4.86 5.68 -3.13
CA THR A 99 3.80 5.76 -2.13
C THR A 99 4.39 5.63 -0.74
N THR A 100 3.95 6.48 0.19
CA THR A 100 4.09 6.24 1.63
C THR A 100 2.76 5.72 2.17
N GLN A 101 2.78 4.70 3.03
CA GLN A 101 1.53 4.23 3.64
C GLN A 101 0.88 5.32 4.50
N ASN A 102 1.63 5.90 5.44
CA ASN A 102 1.30 7.14 6.19
C ASN A 102 -0.12 7.20 6.80
N ASP A 103 -0.78 6.05 6.98
CA ASP A 103 -2.11 5.99 7.57
C ASP A 103 -1.95 5.64 9.04
N ILE A 104 -1.90 6.66 9.90
CA ILE A 104 -1.76 6.47 11.34
C ILE A 104 -3.07 6.04 12.01
N LEU A 105 -4.23 6.46 11.53
CA LEU A 105 -5.51 6.13 12.17
C LEU A 105 -5.73 4.62 12.26
N LYS A 106 -5.40 3.88 11.19
CA LYS A 106 -5.42 2.40 11.23
C LYS A 106 -4.36 1.77 12.14
N GLU A 107 -3.29 2.49 12.51
CA GLU A 107 -2.32 1.98 13.50
C GLU A 107 -2.96 1.82 14.87
N TYR A 108 -3.79 2.77 15.30
CA TYR A 108 -4.51 2.68 16.56
C TYR A 108 -5.63 1.64 16.54
N ILE A 109 -6.18 1.33 15.35
CA ILE A 109 -7.30 0.39 15.19
C ILE A 109 -6.82 -1.06 15.09
N ALA A 110 -5.75 -1.31 14.33
CA ALA A 110 -5.44 -2.66 13.84
C ALA A 110 -3.95 -3.05 13.86
N ARG A 111 -3.02 -2.09 13.69
CA ARG A 111 -1.62 -2.42 13.36
C ARG A 111 -0.58 -2.15 14.47
N ASN A 112 -0.88 -1.28 15.42
CA ASN A 112 -0.13 -1.04 16.67
C ASN A 112 1.32 -0.54 16.54
N THR A 113 1.69 0.12 15.43
CA THR A 113 3.03 0.75 15.26
C THR A 113 3.01 2.28 15.42
N TYR A 114 2.11 2.80 16.26
CA TYR A 114 2.04 4.23 16.58
C TYR A 114 3.13 4.66 17.58
N ILE A 115 3.60 5.91 17.47
CA ILE A 115 4.60 6.50 18.38
C ILE A 115 3.99 7.60 19.25
N TYR A 116 3.27 8.54 18.64
CA TYR A 116 2.73 9.72 19.31
C TYR A 116 1.23 9.57 19.62
N PRO A 117 0.62 10.47 20.42
CA PRO A 117 -0.83 10.53 20.57
C PRO A 117 -1.54 10.84 19.24
N PRO A 118 -2.84 10.47 19.09
CA PRO A 118 -3.55 10.55 17.81
C PRO A 118 -3.50 11.91 17.12
N GLU A 119 -3.71 13.01 17.84
CA GLU A 119 -3.73 14.36 17.27
C GLU A 119 -2.37 14.77 16.69
N ALA A 120 -1.29 14.51 17.43
CA ALA A 120 0.07 14.82 16.98
C ALA A 120 0.47 13.98 15.76
N SER A 121 0.08 12.70 15.73
CA SER A 121 0.35 11.83 14.59
C SER A 121 -0.47 12.20 13.36
N LEU A 122 -1.74 12.56 13.53
CA LEU A 122 -2.61 13.02 12.44
C LEU A 122 -2.04 14.29 11.80
N ARG A 123 -1.55 15.22 12.62
CA ARG A 123 -0.85 16.43 12.15
C ARG A 123 0.33 16.08 11.24
N LEU A 124 1.20 15.15 11.66
CA LEU A 124 2.36 14.70 10.87
C LEU A 124 1.96 14.00 9.58
N ALA A 125 0.92 13.17 9.60
CA ALA A 125 0.42 12.50 8.42
C ALA A 125 -0.07 13.52 7.37
N VAL A 126 -0.76 14.57 7.81
CA VAL A 126 -1.26 15.65 6.94
C VAL A 126 -0.14 16.60 6.50
N ASP A 127 0.91 16.83 7.31
CA ASP A 127 2.12 17.55 6.86
C ASP A 127 2.71 16.88 5.61
N LEU A 128 2.76 15.54 5.60
CA LEU A 128 3.30 14.79 4.46
C LEU A 128 2.41 14.90 3.21
N ILE A 129 1.08 14.93 3.40
CA ILE A 129 0.11 15.16 2.31
C ILE A 129 0.32 16.55 1.71
N GLU A 130 0.37 17.58 2.54
CA GLU A 130 0.61 18.97 2.11
C GLU A 130 1.95 19.12 1.39
N TYR A 131 3.02 18.56 1.95
CA TYR A 131 4.35 18.59 1.36
C TYR A 131 4.38 17.96 -0.04
N CYS A 132 3.76 16.79 -0.21
CA CYS A 132 3.75 16.10 -1.50
C CYS A 132 2.89 16.83 -2.54
N ALA A 133 1.76 17.40 -2.13
CA ALA A 133 0.93 18.22 -3.01
C ALA A 133 1.70 19.41 -3.58
N LEU A 134 2.59 20.02 -2.77
CA LEU A 134 3.38 21.18 -3.17
C LEU A 134 4.68 20.85 -3.91
N LYS A 135 5.34 19.74 -3.57
CA LYS A 135 6.73 19.46 -3.99
C LYS A 135 6.93 18.17 -4.77
N MET A 136 6.01 17.21 -4.64
CA MET A 136 6.16 15.85 -5.19
C MET A 136 4.87 15.42 -5.89
N PRO A 137 4.54 16.01 -7.06
CA PRO A 137 3.26 15.77 -7.74
C PRO A 137 3.03 14.31 -8.15
N HIS A 138 4.09 13.51 -8.28
CA HIS A 138 4.02 12.09 -8.64
C HIS A 138 4.16 11.12 -7.45
N TRP A 139 4.14 11.64 -6.22
CA TRP A 139 4.15 10.84 -5.01
C TRP A 139 2.73 10.69 -4.45
N HIS A 140 2.38 9.48 -4.01
CA HIS A 140 1.17 9.20 -3.25
C HIS A 140 1.50 9.34 -1.74
N PRO A 141 1.16 10.45 -1.09
CA PRO A 141 1.59 10.72 0.29
C PRO A 141 0.97 9.81 1.33
N ILE A 142 -0.14 9.16 0.98
CA ILE A 142 -0.89 8.28 1.88
C ILE A 142 -1.56 7.17 1.07
N SER A 143 -1.59 5.99 1.67
CA SER A 143 -2.36 4.83 1.22
C SER A 143 -3.34 4.43 2.32
N ILE A 144 -4.55 4.98 2.25
CA ILE A 144 -5.58 4.83 3.29
C ILE A 144 -6.05 3.37 3.31
N SER A 145 -5.86 2.70 4.44
CA SER A 145 -5.70 1.26 4.48
C SER A 145 -6.86 0.54 5.18
N GLY A 146 -7.62 -0.24 4.41
CA GLY A 146 -8.54 -1.26 4.90
C GLY A 146 -7.88 -2.63 5.13
N TYR A 147 -6.76 -2.94 4.45
CA TYR A 147 -6.10 -4.26 4.54
C TYR A 147 -5.89 -4.73 5.99
N HIS A 148 -5.21 -3.93 6.81
CA HIS A 148 -4.88 -4.30 8.20
C HIS A 148 -6.14 -4.47 9.06
N ILE A 149 -7.13 -3.61 8.87
CA ILE A 149 -8.42 -3.69 9.57
C ILE A 149 -9.12 -5.00 9.22
N ARG A 150 -9.09 -5.38 7.93
CA ARG A 150 -9.60 -6.66 7.43
C ARG A 150 -8.81 -7.82 8.02
N GLU A 151 -7.48 -7.79 8.01
CA GLU A 151 -6.65 -8.86 8.62
C GLU A 151 -6.84 -8.98 10.14
N SER A 152 -7.25 -7.91 10.84
CA SER A 152 -7.61 -7.94 12.27
C SER A 152 -9.04 -8.47 12.54
N GLY A 153 -9.72 -9.02 11.54
CA GLY A 153 -11.01 -9.71 11.71
C GLY A 153 -12.24 -8.95 11.24
N ALA A 154 -12.10 -7.75 10.66
CA ALA A 154 -13.25 -7.00 10.16
C ALA A 154 -13.93 -7.71 8.97
N ASN A 155 -15.26 -7.57 8.83
CA ASN A 155 -15.94 -7.99 7.60
C ASN A 155 -15.71 -6.99 6.43
N ALA A 156 -16.12 -7.30 5.20
CA ALA A 156 -15.88 -6.43 4.03
C ALA A 156 -16.55 -5.04 4.18
N VAL A 157 -17.73 -5.01 4.81
CA VAL A 157 -18.46 -3.77 5.08
C VAL A 157 -17.71 -2.91 6.09
N GLN A 158 -17.21 -3.50 7.17
CA GLN A 158 -16.42 -2.83 8.20
C GLN A 158 -15.10 -2.32 7.64
N GLU A 159 -14.41 -3.10 6.79
CA GLU A 159 -13.19 -2.65 6.10
C GLU A 159 -13.44 -1.34 5.34
N LEU A 160 -14.49 -1.28 4.50
CA LEU A 160 -14.80 -0.06 3.77
C LEU A 160 -15.27 1.08 4.67
N ALA A 161 -16.13 0.79 5.66
CA ALA A 161 -16.69 1.80 6.54
C ALA A 161 -15.59 2.50 7.37
N PHE A 162 -14.69 1.72 7.99
CA PHE A 162 -13.61 2.26 8.79
C PHE A 162 -12.55 2.94 7.92
N CYS A 163 -12.18 2.34 6.77
CA CYS A 163 -11.24 2.94 5.83
C CYS A 163 -11.76 4.30 5.31
N PHE A 164 -13.03 4.42 4.93
CA PHE A 164 -13.58 5.70 4.49
C PHE A 164 -13.80 6.70 5.63
N SER A 165 -14.02 6.24 6.85
CA SER A 165 -14.06 7.13 8.02
C SER A 165 -12.69 7.78 8.24
N ASN A 166 -11.60 6.99 8.17
CA ASN A 166 -10.24 7.53 8.21
C ASN A 166 -9.98 8.48 7.04
N ALA A 167 -10.41 8.12 5.82
CA ALA A 167 -10.25 8.95 4.63
C ALA A 167 -10.93 10.33 4.79
N ILE A 168 -12.14 10.35 5.36
CA ILE A 168 -12.86 11.58 5.64
C ILE A 168 -12.06 12.45 6.62
N GLU A 169 -11.54 11.88 7.70
CA GLU A 169 -10.75 12.60 8.71
C GLU A 169 -9.49 13.25 8.10
N TYR A 170 -8.75 12.51 7.26
CA TYR A 170 -7.58 13.07 6.57
C TYR A 170 -7.93 14.22 5.64
N VAL A 171 -9.00 14.07 4.85
CA VAL A 171 -9.46 15.12 3.92
C VAL A 171 -9.94 16.35 4.69
N GLU A 172 -10.70 16.17 5.77
CA GLU A 172 -11.18 17.28 6.61
C GLU A 172 -10.05 18.00 7.30
N THR A 173 -9.08 17.28 7.83
CA THR A 173 -7.90 17.86 8.47
C THR A 173 -7.07 18.67 7.46
N ALA A 174 -6.86 18.15 6.25
CA ALA A 174 -6.16 18.90 5.20
C ALA A 174 -6.92 20.17 4.79
N ILE A 175 -8.25 20.10 4.62
CA ILE A 175 -9.08 21.27 4.30
C ILE A 175 -9.07 22.30 5.45
N ALA A 176 -9.12 21.86 6.71
CA ALA A 176 -9.06 22.73 7.87
C ALA A 176 -7.74 23.53 7.95
N ARG A 177 -6.67 23.02 7.33
CA ARG A 177 -5.38 23.71 7.19
C ARG A 177 -5.31 24.66 5.98
N GLY A 178 -6.40 24.78 5.22
CA GLY A 178 -6.52 25.70 4.09
C GLY A 178 -6.18 25.08 2.73
N LEU A 179 -5.89 23.77 2.65
CA LEU A 179 -5.71 23.11 1.36
C LEU A 179 -7.04 23.01 0.61
N ARG A 180 -7.03 23.32 -0.69
CA ARG A 180 -8.20 23.03 -1.53
C ARG A 180 -8.21 21.53 -1.81
N VAL A 181 -9.38 20.90 -1.71
CA VAL A 181 -9.52 19.44 -1.89
C VAL A 181 -8.89 18.95 -3.20
N ASP A 182 -9.04 19.72 -4.29
CA ASP A 182 -8.54 19.35 -5.60
C ASP A 182 -7.01 19.49 -5.77
N ASP A 183 -6.31 20.10 -4.81
CA ASP A 183 -4.85 20.23 -4.83
C ASP A 183 -4.15 18.95 -4.33
N PHE A 184 -4.79 18.16 -3.46
CA PHE A 184 -4.17 16.97 -2.85
C PHE A 184 -4.96 15.67 -3.07
N ALA A 185 -6.29 15.72 -3.21
CA ALA A 185 -7.10 14.51 -3.41
C ALA A 185 -6.67 13.67 -4.62
N PRO A 186 -6.22 14.25 -5.75
CA PRO A 186 -5.67 13.49 -6.88
C PRO A 186 -4.40 12.72 -6.58
N GLN A 187 -3.79 12.83 -5.39
CA GLN A 187 -2.67 12.00 -4.96
C GLN A 187 -3.05 10.93 -3.95
N LEU A 188 -4.26 10.98 -3.37
CA LEU A 188 -4.72 9.98 -2.42
C LEU A 188 -4.81 8.60 -3.09
N SER A 189 -4.43 7.58 -2.33
CA SER A 189 -4.49 6.18 -2.71
C SER A 189 -5.04 5.34 -1.54
N PHE A 190 -5.49 4.13 -1.84
CA PHE A 190 -6.12 3.23 -0.88
C PHE A 190 -5.43 1.87 -0.89
N PHE A 191 -5.62 1.09 0.17
CA PHE A 191 -5.09 -0.26 0.27
C PHE A 191 -6.08 -1.22 0.91
N PHE A 192 -6.50 -2.24 0.16
CA PHE A 192 -7.49 -3.21 0.60
C PHE A 192 -6.96 -4.63 0.60
N ALA A 193 -7.54 -5.48 1.45
CA ALA A 193 -7.33 -6.92 1.38
C ALA A 193 -8.22 -7.55 0.32
N CYS A 194 -7.86 -8.74 -0.16
CA CYS A 194 -8.74 -9.60 -0.95
C CYS A 194 -8.78 -10.98 -0.29
N ARG A 195 -9.92 -11.36 0.29
CA ARG A 195 -10.13 -12.67 0.92
C ARG A 195 -10.73 -13.70 -0.05
N ASN A 196 -11.03 -14.89 0.47
CA ASN A 196 -11.52 -16.04 -0.30
C ASN A 196 -12.93 -15.88 -0.89
N ASP A 197 -13.77 -14.98 -0.36
CA ASP A 197 -15.10 -14.74 -0.93
C ASP A 197 -14.96 -13.94 -2.23
N PHE A 198 -14.82 -14.69 -3.32
CA PHE A 198 -14.47 -14.17 -4.63
C PHE A 198 -15.44 -13.09 -5.13
N LEU A 199 -16.75 -13.29 -4.97
CA LEU A 199 -17.75 -12.36 -5.48
C LEU A 199 -17.93 -11.16 -4.54
N GLU A 200 -17.89 -11.37 -3.22
CA GLU A 200 -17.95 -10.27 -2.24
C GLU A 200 -16.78 -9.30 -2.45
N GLU A 201 -15.56 -9.80 -2.65
CA GLU A 201 -14.38 -8.95 -2.81
C GLU A 201 -14.45 -8.12 -4.11
N ILE A 202 -14.92 -8.70 -5.21
CA ILE A 202 -15.17 -7.96 -6.47
C ILE A 202 -16.22 -6.86 -6.25
N ALA A 203 -17.35 -7.21 -5.62
CA ALA A 203 -18.41 -6.25 -5.31
C ALA A 203 -17.91 -5.13 -4.39
N LYS A 204 -17.11 -5.47 -3.37
CA LYS A 204 -16.47 -4.53 -2.43
C LYS A 204 -15.63 -3.50 -3.17
N PHE A 205 -14.75 -3.91 -4.08
CA PHE A 205 -13.90 -2.98 -4.83
C PHE A 205 -14.71 -2.04 -5.74
N ARG A 206 -15.77 -2.56 -6.40
CA ARG A 206 -16.69 -1.76 -7.22
C ARG A 206 -17.47 -0.75 -6.36
N ALA A 207 -18.00 -1.21 -5.23
CA ALA A 207 -18.71 -0.38 -4.26
C ALA A 207 -17.82 0.72 -3.69
N ALA A 208 -16.57 0.39 -3.33
CA ALA A 208 -15.59 1.35 -2.80
C ALA A 208 -15.41 2.55 -3.73
N ARG A 209 -15.17 2.32 -5.03
CA ARG A 209 -15.03 3.41 -6.02
C ARG A 209 -16.27 4.29 -6.08
N ARG A 210 -17.46 3.68 -6.08
CA ARG A 210 -18.74 4.40 -6.15
C ARG A 210 -19.00 5.23 -4.88
N ILE A 211 -18.69 4.70 -3.71
CA ILE A 211 -18.84 5.38 -2.43
C ILE A 211 -17.88 6.57 -2.37
N TRP A 212 -16.60 6.36 -2.66
CA TRP A 212 -15.59 7.43 -2.66
C TRP A 212 -15.94 8.58 -3.61
N ALA A 213 -16.32 8.26 -4.85
CA ALA A 213 -16.71 9.28 -5.81
C ALA A 213 -17.91 10.12 -5.33
N ARG A 214 -18.86 9.51 -4.61
CA ARG A 214 -20.00 10.23 -4.00
C ARG A 214 -19.55 11.09 -2.82
N LEU A 215 -18.67 10.60 -1.95
CA LEU A 215 -18.12 11.36 -0.83
C LEU A 215 -17.39 12.61 -1.33
N MET A 216 -16.48 12.46 -2.29
CA MET A 216 -15.70 13.57 -2.84
C MET A 216 -16.58 14.64 -3.51
N ARG A 217 -17.60 14.23 -4.27
CA ARG A 217 -18.50 15.17 -4.94
C ARG A 217 -19.52 15.83 -4.02
N ARG A 218 -20.13 15.06 -3.11
CA ARG A 218 -21.26 15.54 -2.28
C ARG A 218 -20.79 16.21 -1.00
N ARG A 219 -19.86 15.58 -0.27
CA ARG A 219 -19.35 16.10 1.01
C ARG A 219 -18.29 17.17 0.78
N PHE A 220 -17.26 16.85 0.00
CA PHE A 220 -16.10 17.73 -0.18
C PHE A 220 -16.21 18.67 -1.38
N ARG A 221 -17.25 18.55 -2.20
CA ARG A 221 -17.53 19.41 -3.36
C ARG A 221 -16.35 19.50 -4.34
N ALA A 222 -15.56 18.43 -4.45
CA ALA A 222 -14.43 18.33 -5.37
C ALA A 222 -14.90 18.52 -6.81
N ARG A 223 -14.20 19.38 -7.56
CA ARG A 223 -14.55 19.73 -8.95
C ARG A 223 -13.68 18.99 -9.95
N ASN A 224 -12.44 18.67 -9.58
CA ASN A 224 -11.55 17.88 -10.42
C ASN A 224 -12.03 16.42 -10.45
N PRO A 225 -12.30 15.83 -11.63
CA PRO A 225 -12.68 14.43 -11.75
C PRO A 225 -11.65 13.46 -11.17
N GLU A 226 -10.35 13.81 -11.20
CA GLU A 226 -9.29 12.98 -10.62
C GLU A 226 -9.41 12.86 -9.09
N SER A 227 -9.88 13.89 -8.40
CA SER A 227 -10.12 13.87 -6.96
C SER A 227 -11.16 12.83 -6.55
N ALA A 228 -12.09 12.49 -7.45
CA ALA A 228 -13.15 11.51 -7.21
C ALA A 228 -12.74 10.08 -7.61
N LYS A 229 -11.57 9.88 -8.24
CA LYS A 229 -11.08 8.54 -8.57
C LYS A 229 -10.48 7.88 -7.34
N LEU A 230 -10.95 6.68 -7.03
CA LEU A 230 -10.32 5.83 -6.04
C LEU A 230 -9.32 4.93 -6.76
N ARG A 231 -8.03 5.14 -6.49
CA ARG A 231 -6.95 4.23 -6.90
C ARG A 231 -6.51 3.43 -5.70
N PHE A 232 -6.33 2.12 -5.87
CA PHE A 232 -6.01 1.25 -4.76
C PHE A 232 -4.98 0.18 -5.10
N HIS A 233 -4.18 -0.12 -4.09
CA HIS A 233 -3.42 -1.36 -3.99
C HIS A 233 -4.31 -2.44 -3.39
N THR A 234 -4.08 -3.68 -3.81
CA THR A 234 -4.68 -4.85 -3.18
C THR A 234 -3.60 -5.82 -2.75
N GLN A 235 -3.75 -6.42 -1.58
CA GLN A 235 -2.95 -7.56 -1.16
C GLN A 235 -3.89 -8.74 -0.88
N THR A 236 -3.51 -9.92 -1.36
CA THR A 236 -4.17 -11.17 -1.01
C THR A 236 -4.09 -11.41 0.51
N SER A 237 -5.10 -12.00 1.12
CA SER A 237 -5.20 -12.05 2.59
C SER A 237 -4.23 -13.07 3.19
N GLY A 238 -3.39 -12.62 4.12
CA GLY A 238 -2.46 -13.47 4.86
C GLY A 238 -3.19 -14.33 5.89
N GLU A 239 -4.24 -13.79 6.52
CA GLU A 239 -5.12 -14.47 7.48
C GLU A 239 -5.71 -15.77 6.93
N THR A 240 -5.94 -15.83 5.61
CA THR A 240 -6.51 -17.01 4.96
C THR A 240 -5.52 -18.14 4.65
N LEU A 241 -4.21 -17.92 4.85
CA LEU A 241 -3.17 -18.88 4.48
C LEU A 241 -2.94 -19.90 5.60
N THR A 242 -2.73 -21.15 5.21
CA THR A 242 -2.53 -22.25 6.17
C THR A 242 -1.07 -22.67 6.24
N ALA A 243 -0.57 -22.90 7.46
CA ALA A 243 0.75 -23.50 7.67
C ALA A 243 0.77 -24.98 7.25
N GLN A 244 -0.36 -25.67 7.44
CA GLN A 244 -0.56 -27.04 6.97
C GLN A 244 -0.88 -27.04 5.47
N GLN A 245 -0.25 -27.96 4.74
CA GLN A 245 -0.40 -28.09 3.29
C GLN A 245 -0.22 -26.74 2.57
N PRO A 246 0.95 -26.09 2.73
CA PRO A 246 1.17 -24.72 2.25
C PRO A 246 1.00 -24.57 0.74
N ASP A 247 1.15 -25.65 -0.04
CA ASP A 247 0.90 -25.59 -1.49
C ASP A 247 -0.55 -25.26 -1.85
N ASN A 248 -1.53 -25.55 -0.97
CA ASN A 248 -2.91 -25.11 -1.16
C ASN A 248 -3.04 -23.58 -1.15
N ASN A 249 -2.10 -22.86 -0.52
CA ASN A 249 -2.08 -21.40 -0.54
C ASN A 249 -1.85 -20.85 -1.95
N VAL A 250 -1.20 -21.60 -2.86
CA VAL A 250 -1.05 -21.19 -4.26
C VAL A 250 -2.42 -21.03 -4.92
N ALA A 251 -3.32 -21.98 -4.72
CA ALA A 251 -4.69 -21.92 -5.25
C ALA A 251 -5.50 -20.79 -4.59
N ARG A 252 -5.39 -20.61 -3.27
CA ARG A 252 -6.06 -19.52 -2.54
C ARG A 252 -5.65 -18.16 -3.09
N VAL A 253 -4.34 -17.92 -3.17
CA VAL A 253 -3.77 -16.66 -3.68
C VAL A 253 -4.15 -16.44 -5.13
N ALA A 254 -4.21 -17.48 -5.97
CA ALA A 254 -4.66 -17.34 -7.36
C ALA A 254 -6.11 -16.86 -7.48
N ILE A 255 -7.02 -17.40 -6.67
CA ILE A 255 -8.44 -16.97 -6.63
C ILE A 255 -8.55 -15.52 -6.15
N GLN A 256 -7.83 -15.17 -5.08
CA GLN A 256 -7.83 -13.81 -4.53
C GLN A 256 -7.22 -12.80 -5.50
N ALA A 257 -6.11 -13.15 -6.16
CA ALA A 257 -5.48 -12.32 -7.18
C ALA A 257 -6.42 -12.06 -8.36
N LEU A 258 -7.14 -13.08 -8.81
CA LEU A 258 -8.13 -12.95 -9.88
C LEU A 258 -9.29 -12.04 -9.47
N ALA A 259 -9.81 -12.17 -8.25
CA ALA A 259 -10.83 -11.27 -7.71
C ALA A 259 -10.34 -9.82 -7.65
N ALA A 260 -9.10 -9.58 -7.22
CA ALA A 260 -8.51 -8.24 -7.20
C ALA A 260 -8.40 -7.62 -8.61
N VAL A 261 -7.99 -8.43 -9.61
CA VAL A 261 -7.90 -8.00 -11.02
C VAL A 261 -9.28 -7.68 -11.59
N LEU A 262 -10.26 -8.56 -11.43
CA LEU A 262 -11.63 -8.34 -11.89
C LEU A 262 -12.32 -7.19 -11.15
N GLY A 263 -11.94 -6.97 -9.89
CA GLY A 263 -12.33 -5.83 -9.08
C GLY A 263 -11.70 -4.51 -9.53
N GLY A 264 -10.70 -4.52 -10.41
CA GLY A 264 -10.08 -3.33 -11.00
C GLY A 264 -9.02 -2.66 -10.12
N THR A 265 -8.18 -3.44 -9.43
CA THR A 265 -7.03 -2.92 -8.66
C THR A 265 -5.96 -2.27 -9.55
N GLN A 266 -5.21 -1.30 -9.01
CA GLN A 266 -4.13 -0.61 -9.74
C GLN A 266 -2.76 -1.23 -9.50
N SER A 267 -2.58 -1.91 -8.37
CA SER A 267 -1.37 -2.66 -8.04
C SER A 267 -1.73 -3.81 -7.12
N LEU A 268 -1.01 -4.93 -7.22
CA LEU A 268 -1.37 -6.16 -6.54
C LEU A 268 -0.14 -6.79 -5.88
N HIS A 269 -0.28 -7.14 -4.61
CA HIS A 269 0.64 -8.03 -3.91
C HIS A 269 0.00 -9.41 -3.77
N THR A 270 0.66 -10.41 -4.31
CA THR A 270 0.31 -11.82 -4.13
C THR A 270 1.21 -12.40 -3.04
N ASN A 271 0.58 -12.91 -1.99
CA ASN A 271 1.29 -13.53 -0.89
C ASN A 271 1.95 -14.83 -1.38
N SER A 272 3.05 -15.18 -0.73
CA SER A 272 3.76 -16.42 -0.97
C SER A 272 3.15 -17.58 -0.18
N ARG A 273 3.34 -18.81 -0.68
CA ARG A 273 2.74 -20.02 -0.11
C ARG A 273 3.15 -20.32 1.34
N ASP A 274 4.29 -19.78 1.78
CA ASP A 274 4.96 -20.03 3.06
C ASP A 274 4.72 -18.93 4.12
N GLU A 275 3.93 -17.91 3.82
CA GLU A 275 3.73 -16.73 4.69
C GLU A 275 3.02 -17.01 6.02
N ALA A 276 2.32 -18.14 6.14
CA ALA A 276 1.70 -18.52 7.41
C ALA A 276 2.73 -18.78 8.54
N LEU A 277 4.00 -19.04 8.19
CA LEU A 277 5.05 -19.40 9.16
C LEU A 277 6.26 -18.45 9.16
N GLY A 278 6.55 -17.78 8.05
CA GLY A 278 7.75 -16.96 7.98
C GLY A 278 7.85 -16.09 6.73
N LEU A 279 8.99 -15.42 6.60
CA LEU A 279 9.29 -14.64 5.40
C LEU A 279 9.49 -15.55 4.19
N PRO A 280 9.10 -15.10 3.00
CA PRO A 280 9.03 -15.98 1.85
C PRO A 280 10.39 -16.26 1.21
N THR A 281 10.57 -17.51 0.80
CA THR A 281 11.76 -17.93 0.03
C THR A 281 11.78 -17.31 -1.37
N GLU A 282 12.93 -17.36 -2.07
CA GLU A 282 12.99 -16.90 -3.47
C GLU A 282 12.08 -17.71 -4.40
N GLU A 283 11.91 -19.00 -4.13
CA GLU A 283 11.00 -19.88 -4.88
C GLU A 283 9.54 -19.48 -4.67
N SER A 284 9.12 -19.31 -3.41
CA SER A 284 7.73 -18.96 -3.10
C SER A 284 7.34 -17.58 -3.64
N VAL A 285 8.25 -16.59 -3.55
CA VAL A 285 8.03 -15.26 -4.16
C VAL A 285 7.96 -15.36 -5.69
N ARG A 286 8.76 -16.23 -6.32
CA ARG A 286 8.68 -16.43 -7.77
C ARG A 286 7.32 -17.00 -8.17
N ILE A 287 6.78 -17.96 -7.42
CA ILE A 287 5.43 -18.49 -7.66
C ILE A 287 4.40 -17.37 -7.53
N ALA A 288 4.46 -16.56 -6.47
CA ALA A 288 3.55 -15.44 -6.27
C ALA A 288 3.57 -14.45 -7.44
N LEU A 289 4.76 -14.10 -7.96
CA LEU A 289 4.91 -13.26 -9.15
C LEU A 289 4.34 -13.93 -10.40
N ARG A 290 4.60 -15.22 -10.60
CA ARG A 290 4.08 -15.99 -11.74
C ARG A 290 2.56 -16.08 -11.71
N THR A 291 1.92 -16.16 -10.54
CA THR A 291 0.46 -16.08 -10.41
C THR A 291 -0.10 -14.82 -11.05
N GLN A 292 0.49 -13.65 -10.80
CA GLN A 292 0.06 -12.40 -11.43
C GLN A 292 0.29 -12.42 -12.95
N GLN A 293 1.43 -12.94 -13.39
CA GLN A 293 1.78 -12.99 -14.81
C GLN A 293 0.88 -13.94 -15.61
N ILE A 294 0.51 -15.10 -15.06
CA ILE A 294 -0.45 -16.03 -15.68
C ILE A 294 -1.82 -15.35 -15.81
N ILE A 295 -2.30 -14.67 -14.75
CA ILE A 295 -3.55 -13.91 -14.82
C ILE A 295 -3.45 -12.81 -15.89
N ALA A 296 -2.36 -12.04 -15.92
CA ALA A 296 -2.20 -10.94 -16.85
C ALA A 296 -2.06 -11.38 -18.32
N TYR A 297 -1.31 -12.43 -18.60
CA TYR A 297 -0.87 -12.78 -19.96
C TYR A 297 -1.59 -13.99 -20.56
N GLU A 298 -2.15 -14.89 -19.75
CA GLU A 298 -2.73 -16.16 -20.23
C GLU A 298 -4.26 -16.22 -20.04
N SER A 299 -4.80 -15.69 -18.93
CA SER A 299 -6.22 -15.87 -18.58
C SER A 299 -7.23 -15.14 -19.48
N GLY A 300 -6.78 -14.12 -20.22
CA GLY A 300 -7.64 -13.29 -21.09
C GLY A 300 -8.48 -12.22 -20.37
N VAL A 301 -8.48 -12.17 -19.03
CA VAL A 301 -9.33 -11.24 -18.25
C VAL A 301 -9.05 -9.76 -18.49
N ARG A 302 -7.85 -9.42 -18.98
CA ARG A 302 -7.49 -8.04 -19.32
C ARG A 302 -8.05 -7.53 -20.65
N ARG A 303 -8.73 -8.39 -21.43
CA ARG A 303 -9.25 -8.03 -22.77
C ARG A 303 -10.48 -7.11 -22.71
N THR A 304 -11.21 -7.13 -21.60
CA THR A 304 -12.43 -6.35 -21.41
C THR A 304 -12.36 -5.63 -20.06
N ALA A 305 -12.66 -4.34 -20.03
CA ALA A 305 -12.77 -3.58 -18.79
C ALA A 305 -14.09 -3.93 -18.05
N ASP A 306 -14.02 -4.15 -16.74
CA ASP A 306 -15.14 -4.58 -15.89
C ASP A 306 -15.98 -5.70 -16.52
N PRO A 307 -15.39 -6.88 -16.85
CA PRO A 307 -16.06 -7.94 -17.60
C PRO A 307 -17.26 -8.55 -16.87
N LEU A 308 -17.43 -8.23 -15.59
CA LEU A 308 -18.53 -8.66 -14.73
C LEU A 308 -19.65 -7.61 -14.62
N GLY A 309 -19.49 -6.46 -15.26
CA GLY A 309 -20.52 -5.41 -15.31
C GLY A 309 -21.81 -5.95 -15.94
N GLY A 310 -22.95 -5.66 -15.30
CA GLY A 310 -24.26 -6.18 -15.71
C GLY A 310 -24.61 -7.57 -15.17
N SER A 311 -23.71 -8.24 -14.43
CA SER A 311 -24.07 -9.44 -13.68
C SER A 311 -25.08 -9.11 -12.58
N PHE A 312 -26.29 -9.70 -12.64
CA PHE A 312 -27.36 -9.41 -11.68
C PHE A 312 -26.91 -9.56 -10.22
N TYR A 313 -26.15 -10.62 -9.91
CA TYR A 313 -25.69 -10.89 -8.54
C TYR A 313 -24.65 -9.87 -8.05
N LEU A 314 -23.74 -9.42 -8.91
CA LEU A 314 -22.69 -8.46 -8.51
C LEU A 314 -23.17 -7.00 -8.54
N GLU A 315 -24.24 -6.69 -9.26
CA GLU A 315 -24.84 -5.35 -9.30
C GLU A 315 -25.83 -5.09 -8.16
N GLN A 316 -26.42 -6.15 -7.62
CA GLN A 316 -27.31 -6.11 -6.45
C GLN A 316 -26.52 -5.82 -5.16
#